data_AF-A0A850CQ92-F1
#
_entry.id   AF-A0A850CQ92-F1
#
_cell.length_a   1.000
_cell.length_b   1.000
_cell.length_c   1.000
_cell.angle_alpha   90.00
_cell.angle_beta   90.00
_cell.angle_gamma   90.00
#
_symmetry.space_group_name_H-M   'P 1'
#
loop_
_entity.id
_entity.type
_entity.pdbx_description
1 polymer ?
#
loop_
_entity_poly.entity_id
_entity_poly.type
_entity_poly.pdbx_seq_one_letter_code
_entity_poly.pdbx_strand_id
1 'polypeptide(L)'
;MARPAILTVDDDAPVSAAIARDLRARYGADHRILRASSGAEALELVARLLLKGQPLALVAADQRMPGLTGIEVLARVRADVPDAKLLLLTAYADTDVAIAAINDIGLDHYLLKPWDPPDENLYPVIDDLLDDWHNAHPDHTNDVRVVGDRWSEGSHTVKTFLANNHVPYVWLDVERDQEGARLRDLAGARPEDLPLVLVPDGETLRRPSTVAIASALGLRTRAERDLYDLCIVGGGPAGLAAAVYAASEGLSTVVVEHEAPGGQAGQSAAIENYLGFPRGLSGADLAQRAITQARRFGAEMVLARDVVALEPRGPVRAVRLRGIESREGIEPDGAAVPGGLDGVDDFTDIEARSVVLATGVSYRRLDAAGLDPLVGRGVHYGASAGQAAACTGEEVYVVGAANSAGQAALNLARFAKRVTLVVRGTSLEAGMSRYLVERIRADDRIRVLCGTQVVAAAGDGHLERLTLADRALGTTTEVDAAWLFVFIGAAPRTDWLGAEVARDAHGFVVTGHDLVSGPYAGGWALGRPPFALETSLPGVFAAGDVRFDSMKRVASAVGEGSMSVYFVHRYLATI
;
A
#
# COMPACT_ATOMS: atom_id res chain seq x y z
N MET A 1 -19.53 -17.83 -11.62
CA MET A 1 -20.44 -16.76 -12.10
C MET A 1 -20.45 -16.70 -13.63
N ALA A 2 -21.27 -15.83 -14.24
CA ALA A 2 -21.19 -15.58 -15.69
C ALA A 2 -19.92 -14.76 -16.00
N ARG A 3 -19.14 -15.19 -17.00
CA ARG A 3 -17.92 -14.49 -17.43
C ARG A 3 -18.22 -13.03 -17.80
N PRO A 4 -17.45 -12.05 -17.27
CA PRO A 4 -17.66 -10.65 -17.60
C PRO A 4 -17.46 -10.39 -19.10
N ALA A 5 -18.25 -9.46 -19.63
CA ALA A 5 -18.23 -9.13 -21.05
C ALA A 5 -17.21 -8.04 -21.37
N ILE A 6 -16.57 -8.15 -22.54
CA ILE A 6 -15.84 -7.06 -23.19
C ILE A 6 -16.59 -6.74 -24.47
N LEU A 7 -17.05 -5.50 -24.63
CA LEU A 7 -17.78 -5.04 -25.81
C LEU A 7 -16.88 -4.16 -26.67
N THR A 8 -16.74 -4.50 -27.95
CA THR A 8 -16.11 -3.63 -28.94
C THR A 8 -17.15 -3.10 -29.93
N VAL A 9 -17.07 -1.81 -30.24
CA VAL A 9 -17.99 -1.08 -31.12
C VAL A 9 -17.17 -0.35 -32.20
N ASP A 10 -17.33 -0.76 -33.44
CA ASP A 10 -16.68 -0.11 -34.59
C ASP A 10 -17.51 -0.42 -35.85
N ASP A 11 -17.84 0.61 -36.64
CA ASP A 11 -18.62 0.49 -37.87
C ASP A 11 -17.77 0.04 -39.08
N ASP A 12 -16.45 0.19 -39.00
CA ASP A 12 -15.51 -0.35 -39.97
C ASP A 12 -15.32 -1.86 -39.75
N ALA A 13 -15.90 -2.67 -40.65
CA ALA A 13 -15.91 -4.12 -40.53
C ALA A 13 -14.50 -4.76 -40.43
N PRO A 14 -13.51 -4.39 -41.26
CA PRO A 14 -12.11 -4.78 -41.06
C PRO A 14 -11.55 -4.49 -39.66
N VAL A 15 -11.74 -3.27 -39.14
CA VAL A 15 -11.21 -2.88 -37.83
C VAL A 15 -11.93 -3.60 -36.70
N SER A 16 -13.26 -3.63 -36.77
CA SER A 16 -14.15 -4.38 -35.86
C SER A 16 -13.79 -5.87 -35.79
N ALA A 17 -13.40 -6.48 -36.92
CA ALA A 17 -12.93 -7.85 -36.96
C ALA A 17 -11.53 -8.03 -36.34
N ALA A 18 -10.62 -7.08 -36.58
CA ALA A 18 -9.25 -7.11 -36.06
C ALA A 18 -9.25 -7.03 -34.52
N ILE A 19 -9.91 -6.04 -33.93
CA ILE A 19 -9.94 -5.89 -32.47
C ILE A 19 -10.62 -7.07 -31.80
N ALA A 20 -11.74 -7.57 -32.35
CA ALA A 20 -12.43 -8.71 -31.79
C ALA A 20 -11.60 -10.01 -31.88
N ARG A 21 -10.75 -10.14 -32.91
CA ARG A 21 -9.80 -11.26 -33.02
C ARG A 21 -8.74 -11.18 -31.93
N ASP A 22 -8.09 -10.03 -31.79
CA ASP A 22 -7.00 -9.82 -30.83
C ASP A 22 -7.52 -9.98 -29.39
N LEU A 23 -8.69 -9.40 -29.09
CA LEU A 23 -9.39 -9.58 -27.81
C LEU A 23 -9.73 -11.05 -27.50
N ARG A 24 -10.25 -11.80 -28.48
CA ARG A 24 -10.56 -13.23 -28.28
C ARG A 24 -9.30 -14.07 -28.06
N ALA A 25 -8.21 -13.75 -28.76
CA ALA A 25 -6.96 -14.48 -28.64
C ALA A 25 -6.36 -14.38 -27.24
N ARG A 26 -6.41 -13.20 -26.61
CA ARG A 26 -5.85 -12.96 -25.28
C ARG A 26 -6.83 -13.22 -24.12
N TYR A 27 -8.10 -12.81 -24.25
CA TYR A 27 -9.05 -12.75 -23.12
C TYR A 27 -10.23 -13.72 -23.23
N GLY A 28 -10.37 -14.47 -24.32
CA GLY A 28 -11.57 -15.30 -24.59
C GLY A 28 -11.80 -16.47 -23.61
N ALA A 29 -10.77 -16.84 -22.82
CA ALA A 29 -10.91 -17.82 -21.76
C ALA A 29 -11.79 -17.28 -20.61
N ASP A 30 -11.45 -16.09 -20.13
CA ASP A 30 -12.04 -15.51 -18.91
C ASP A 30 -13.18 -14.54 -19.20
N HIS A 31 -13.22 -13.97 -20.40
CA HIS A 31 -14.18 -12.94 -20.80
C HIS A 31 -15.05 -13.36 -21.97
N ARG A 32 -16.26 -12.81 -22.01
CA ARG A 32 -17.17 -12.93 -23.16
C ARG A 32 -16.98 -11.75 -24.10
N ILE A 33 -16.37 -11.98 -25.26
CA ILE A 33 -16.13 -10.93 -26.26
C ILE A 33 -17.39 -10.70 -27.10
N LEU A 34 -17.94 -9.49 -27.04
CA LEU A 34 -19.09 -9.02 -27.80
C LEU A 34 -18.65 -7.97 -28.82
N ARG A 35 -19.33 -7.95 -29.98
CA ARG A 35 -19.06 -7.00 -31.05
C ARG A 35 -20.35 -6.30 -31.46
N ALA A 36 -20.28 -5.00 -31.66
CA ALA A 36 -21.32 -4.18 -32.26
C ALA A 36 -20.75 -3.42 -33.46
N SER A 37 -21.59 -3.25 -34.48
CA SER A 37 -21.29 -2.52 -35.72
C SER A 37 -21.81 -1.08 -35.71
N SER A 38 -22.49 -0.68 -34.64
CA SER A 38 -23.01 0.68 -34.47
C SER A 38 -23.26 0.99 -32.99
N GLY A 39 -23.33 2.27 -32.64
CA GLY A 39 -23.66 2.70 -31.29
C GLY A 39 -25.04 2.22 -30.81
N ALA A 40 -26.03 2.15 -31.69
CA ALA A 40 -27.37 1.65 -31.35
C ALA A 40 -27.34 0.15 -30.98
N GLU A 41 -26.63 -0.67 -31.76
CA GLU A 41 -26.47 -2.10 -31.48
C GLU A 41 -25.69 -2.32 -30.17
N ALA A 42 -24.68 -1.49 -29.90
CA ALA A 42 -23.91 -1.53 -28.65
C ALA A 42 -24.80 -1.32 -27.43
N LEU A 43 -25.65 -0.29 -27.44
CA LEU A 43 -26.55 0.01 -26.32
C LEU A 43 -27.61 -1.10 -26.13
N GLU A 44 -28.08 -1.73 -27.22
CA GLU A 44 -28.98 -2.89 -27.12
C GLU A 44 -28.27 -4.11 -26.49
N LEU A 45 -26.99 -4.34 -26.79
CA LEU A 45 -26.20 -5.40 -26.16
C LEU A 45 -25.98 -5.13 -24.67
N VAL A 46 -25.67 -3.88 -24.30
CA VAL A 46 -25.52 -3.47 -22.89
C VAL A 46 -26.82 -3.68 -22.13
N ALA A 47 -27.96 -3.21 -22.66
CA ALA A 47 -29.26 -3.43 -22.05
C ALA A 47 -29.57 -4.93 -21.85
N ARG A 48 -29.22 -5.78 -22.82
CA ARG A 48 -29.38 -7.24 -22.70
C ARG A 48 -28.49 -7.87 -21.64
N LEU A 49 -27.27 -7.36 -21.43
CA LEU A 49 -26.39 -7.81 -20.35
C LEU A 49 -26.97 -7.45 -18.98
N LEU A 50 -27.41 -6.19 -18.82
CA LEU A 50 -28.00 -5.69 -17.57
C LEU A 50 -29.27 -6.44 -17.18
N LEU A 51 -30.17 -6.67 -18.13
CA LEU A 51 -31.39 -7.47 -17.90
C LEU A 51 -31.11 -8.91 -17.47
N LYS A 52 -29.93 -9.46 -17.80
CA LYS A 52 -29.49 -10.80 -17.44
C LYS A 52 -28.59 -10.83 -16.20
N GLY A 53 -28.32 -9.68 -15.57
CA GLY A 53 -27.37 -9.56 -14.47
C GLY A 53 -25.96 -10.01 -14.84
N GLN A 54 -25.55 -9.83 -16.11
CA GLN A 54 -24.23 -10.22 -16.58
C GLN A 54 -23.28 -9.01 -16.50
N PRO A 55 -22.11 -9.15 -15.85
CA PRO A 55 -21.18 -8.04 -15.70
C PRO A 55 -20.56 -7.63 -17.04
N LEU A 56 -20.33 -6.32 -17.20
CA LEU A 56 -19.66 -5.70 -18.34
C LEU A 56 -18.36 -5.05 -17.83
N ALA A 57 -17.21 -5.62 -18.20
CA ALA A 57 -15.92 -5.17 -17.70
C ALA A 57 -15.37 -3.98 -18.48
N LEU A 58 -15.44 -4.03 -19.81
CA LEU A 58 -14.85 -3.01 -20.68
C LEU A 58 -15.68 -2.76 -21.93
N VAL A 59 -15.76 -1.50 -22.35
CA VAL A 59 -16.29 -1.08 -23.64
C VAL A 59 -15.22 -0.33 -24.42
N ALA A 60 -14.86 -0.84 -25.60
CA ALA A 60 -13.96 -0.21 -26.56
C ALA A 60 -14.77 0.31 -27.75
N ALA A 61 -14.86 1.63 -27.93
CA ALA A 61 -15.68 2.23 -28.99
C ALA A 61 -14.85 3.09 -29.94
N ASP A 62 -15.09 2.95 -31.25
CA ASP A 62 -14.56 3.89 -32.23
C ASP A 62 -15.17 5.28 -32.07
N GLN A 63 -14.36 6.32 -32.20
CA GLN A 63 -14.84 7.68 -32.06
C GLN A 63 -15.78 8.11 -33.20
N ARG A 64 -15.53 7.70 -34.44
CA ARG A 64 -16.19 8.21 -35.65
C ARG A 64 -17.14 7.19 -36.27
N MET A 65 -18.23 6.93 -35.55
CA MET A 65 -19.29 6.06 -36.04
C MET A 65 -20.51 6.86 -36.54
N PRO A 66 -21.24 6.37 -37.57
CA PRO A 66 -22.51 6.95 -38.01
C PRO A 66 -23.57 6.94 -36.91
N GLY A 67 -24.33 8.04 -36.81
CA GLY A 67 -25.40 8.18 -35.84
C GLY A 67 -24.89 8.62 -34.46
N LEU A 68 -24.39 7.67 -33.66
CA LEU A 68 -23.82 7.95 -32.33
C LEU A 68 -22.30 7.82 -32.38
N THR A 69 -21.60 8.85 -31.93
CA THR A 69 -20.14 8.82 -31.79
C THR A 69 -19.71 7.88 -30.66
N GLY A 70 -18.42 7.51 -30.63
CA GLY A 70 -17.86 6.64 -29.58
C GLY A 70 -18.07 7.20 -28.18
N ILE A 71 -17.66 8.45 -27.97
CA ILE A 71 -17.86 9.16 -26.68
C ILE A 71 -19.33 9.19 -26.29
N GLU A 72 -20.22 9.43 -27.25
CA GLU A 72 -21.65 9.42 -27.00
C GLU A 72 -22.16 8.07 -26.52
N VAL A 73 -21.69 6.96 -27.10
CA VAL A 73 -22.03 5.61 -26.62
C VAL A 73 -21.46 5.39 -25.21
N LEU A 74 -20.18 5.70 -25.01
CA LEU A 74 -19.48 5.51 -23.73
C LEU A 74 -20.12 6.34 -22.61
N ALA A 75 -20.61 7.54 -22.89
CA ALA A 75 -21.33 8.38 -21.93
C ALA A 75 -22.64 7.74 -21.45
N ARG A 76 -23.42 7.12 -22.36
CA ARG A 76 -24.63 6.38 -21.97
C ARG A 76 -24.27 5.13 -21.17
N VAL A 77 -23.24 4.39 -21.59
CA VAL A 77 -22.75 3.22 -20.84
C VAL A 77 -22.32 3.63 -19.43
N ARG A 78 -21.62 4.75 -19.25
CA ARG A 78 -21.21 5.23 -17.91
C ARG A 78 -22.41 5.48 -16.99
N ALA A 79 -23.51 5.98 -17.52
CA ALA A 79 -24.72 6.23 -16.74
C ALA A 79 -25.38 4.94 -16.27
N ASP A 80 -25.40 3.90 -17.11
CA ASP A 80 -26.05 2.62 -16.82
C ASP A 80 -25.13 1.62 -16.10
N VAL A 81 -23.81 1.69 -16.35
CA VAL A 81 -22.77 0.80 -15.82
C VAL A 81 -21.59 1.65 -15.33
N PRO A 82 -21.71 2.29 -14.14
CA PRO A 82 -20.72 3.24 -13.64
C PRO A 82 -19.31 2.65 -13.49
N ASP A 83 -19.20 1.34 -13.30
CA ASP A 83 -17.95 0.68 -12.99
C ASP A 83 -17.26 0.04 -14.22
N ALA A 84 -17.90 0.06 -15.40
CA ALA A 84 -17.29 -0.46 -16.63
C ALA A 84 -16.12 0.43 -17.09
N LYS A 85 -15.07 -0.19 -17.63
CA LYS A 85 -13.93 0.55 -18.20
C LYS A 85 -14.24 1.04 -19.60
N LEU A 86 -13.89 2.29 -19.88
CA LEU A 86 -14.20 2.97 -21.13
C LEU A 86 -12.91 3.24 -21.91
N LEU A 87 -12.77 2.56 -23.05
CA LEU A 87 -11.67 2.71 -23.99
C LEU A 87 -12.19 3.37 -25.27
N LEU A 88 -11.60 4.49 -25.66
CA LEU A 88 -11.90 5.13 -26.95
C LEU A 88 -10.86 4.73 -27.99
N LEU A 89 -11.29 4.18 -29.12
CA LEU A 89 -10.44 3.92 -30.28
C LEU A 89 -10.52 5.14 -31.19
N THR A 90 -9.37 5.73 -31.50
CA THR A 90 -9.34 7.03 -32.18
C THR A 90 -8.23 7.13 -33.22
N ALA A 91 -8.35 8.07 -34.15
CA ALA A 91 -7.25 8.51 -35.01
C ALA A 91 -6.59 9.77 -34.42
N TYR A 92 -5.43 10.17 -34.95
CA TYR A 92 -4.66 11.34 -34.48
C TYR A 92 -5.44 12.66 -34.43
N ALA A 93 -6.49 12.81 -35.25
CA ALA A 93 -7.25 14.05 -35.39
C ALA A 93 -8.24 14.32 -34.24
N ASP A 94 -8.47 13.36 -33.34
CA ASP A 94 -9.53 13.45 -32.32
C ASP A 94 -8.99 13.43 -30.87
N THR A 95 -7.68 13.68 -30.68
CA THR A 95 -7.03 13.66 -29.36
C THR A 95 -7.61 14.71 -28.40
N ASP A 96 -7.93 15.92 -28.88
CA ASP A 96 -8.55 16.97 -28.05
C ASP A 96 -9.94 16.55 -27.52
N VAL A 97 -10.67 15.78 -28.33
CA VAL A 97 -12.00 15.25 -27.99
C VAL A 97 -11.87 14.13 -26.94
N ALA A 98 -10.85 13.27 -27.06
CA ALA A 98 -10.52 12.27 -26.05
C ALA A 98 -10.14 12.92 -24.70
N ILE A 99 -9.34 14.00 -24.72
CA ILE A 99 -8.94 14.73 -23.51
C ILE A 99 -10.17 15.33 -22.81
N ALA A 100 -11.10 15.92 -23.56
CA ALA A 100 -12.36 16.41 -22.99
C ALA A 100 -13.18 15.28 -22.36
N ALA A 101 -13.29 14.13 -23.04
CA ALA A 101 -14.03 12.97 -22.55
C ALA A 101 -13.46 12.37 -21.25
N ILE A 102 -12.15 12.47 -21.00
CA ILE A 102 -11.55 12.05 -19.72
C ILE A 102 -12.17 12.84 -18.56
N ASN A 103 -12.39 14.14 -18.74
CA ASN A 103 -12.95 15.00 -17.70
C ASN A 103 -14.48 14.89 -17.62
N ASP A 104 -15.16 14.81 -18.77
CA ASP A 104 -16.63 14.94 -18.82
C ASP A 104 -17.35 13.63 -18.49
N ILE A 105 -16.83 12.49 -18.96
CA ILE A 105 -17.49 11.17 -18.83
C ILE A 105 -16.62 10.14 -18.10
N GLY A 106 -15.43 10.56 -17.64
CA GLY A 106 -14.48 9.67 -17.00
C GLY A 106 -13.95 8.60 -17.97
N LEU A 107 -13.63 8.97 -19.21
CA LEU A 107 -12.97 8.06 -20.16
C LEU A 107 -11.69 7.48 -19.52
N ASP A 108 -11.50 6.16 -19.61
CA ASP A 108 -10.40 5.51 -18.92
C ASP A 108 -9.09 5.54 -19.69
N HIS A 109 -9.17 5.32 -20.99
CA HIS A 109 -8.04 5.44 -21.90
C HIS A 109 -8.51 5.76 -23.32
N TYR A 110 -7.62 6.29 -24.15
CA TYR A 110 -7.83 6.34 -25.59
C TYR A 110 -6.65 5.70 -26.30
N LEU A 111 -6.90 4.95 -27.37
CA LEU A 111 -5.91 4.20 -28.09
C LEU A 111 -5.96 4.57 -29.57
N LEU A 112 -4.78 4.81 -30.15
CA LEU A 112 -4.64 5.21 -31.55
C LEU A 112 -4.72 4.01 -32.49
N LYS A 113 -5.50 4.14 -33.56
CA LYS A 113 -5.54 3.17 -34.66
C LYS A 113 -4.44 3.47 -35.69
N PRO A 114 -3.75 2.45 -36.25
CA PRO A 114 -3.79 1.03 -35.89
C PRO A 114 -2.92 0.70 -34.65
N TRP A 115 -3.21 -0.42 -33.99
CA TRP A 115 -2.53 -0.89 -32.77
C TRP A 115 -1.58 -2.08 -32.98
N ASP A 116 -1.13 -2.30 -34.21
CA ASP A 116 -0.18 -3.39 -34.50
C ASP A 116 1.26 -2.97 -34.13
N PRO A 117 2.03 -3.79 -33.40
CA PRO A 117 1.66 -5.09 -32.84
C PRO A 117 0.79 -4.97 -31.57
N PRO A 118 -0.22 -5.84 -31.40
CA PRO A 118 -1.15 -5.77 -30.27
C PRO A 118 -0.48 -6.04 -28.92
N ASP A 119 0.59 -6.84 -28.89
CA ASP A 119 1.36 -7.12 -27.67
C ASP A 119 2.02 -5.87 -27.06
N GLU A 120 2.29 -4.84 -27.86
CA GLU A 120 2.91 -3.60 -27.39
C GLU A 120 1.89 -2.49 -27.17
N ASN A 121 0.89 -2.38 -28.05
CA ASN A 121 0.01 -1.21 -28.09
C ASN A 121 -1.40 -1.46 -27.56
N LEU A 122 -1.91 -2.70 -27.61
CA LEU A 122 -3.29 -3.02 -27.24
C LEU A 122 -3.38 -3.75 -25.90
N TYR A 123 -2.66 -4.87 -25.76
CA TYR A 123 -2.79 -5.73 -24.58
C TYR A 123 -2.36 -5.03 -23.29
N PRO A 124 -1.24 -4.30 -23.22
CA PRO A 124 -0.85 -3.63 -21.98
C PRO A 124 -1.92 -2.65 -21.47
N VAL A 125 -2.58 -1.93 -22.38
CA VAL A 125 -3.66 -0.99 -22.05
C VAL A 125 -4.89 -1.73 -21.53
N ILE A 126 -5.27 -2.83 -22.18
CA ILE A 126 -6.45 -3.61 -21.79
C ILE A 126 -6.21 -4.40 -20.52
N ASP A 127 -5.02 -4.99 -20.35
CA ASP A 127 -4.57 -5.65 -19.12
C ASP A 127 -4.70 -4.65 -17.94
N ASP A 128 -4.12 -3.45 -18.06
CA ASP A 128 -4.24 -2.39 -17.04
C ASP A 128 -5.71 -2.05 -16.69
N LEU A 129 -6.57 -1.88 -17.70
CA LEU A 129 -7.97 -1.53 -17.48
C LEU A 129 -8.76 -2.69 -16.83
N LEU A 130 -8.55 -3.92 -17.30
CA LEU A 130 -9.23 -5.09 -16.77
C LEU A 130 -8.75 -5.40 -15.35
N ASP A 131 -7.46 -5.24 -15.05
CA ASP A 131 -6.93 -5.39 -13.70
C ASP A 131 -7.60 -4.38 -12.75
N ASP A 132 -7.70 -3.11 -13.15
CA ASP A 132 -8.42 -2.11 -12.37
C ASP A 132 -9.91 -2.49 -12.17
N TRP A 133 -10.54 -3.13 -13.16
CA TRP A 133 -11.93 -3.57 -13.06
C TRP A 133 -12.10 -4.76 -12.12
N HIS A 134 -11.23 -5.77 -12.20
CA HIS A 134 -11.26 -6.93 -11.31
C HIS A 134 -10.98 -6.54 -9.87
N ASN A 135 -10.06 -5.61 -9.64
CA ASN A 135 -9.79 -5.07 -8.31
C ASN A 135 -11.02 -4.40 -7.68
N ALA A 136 -11.89 -3.80 -8.50
CA ALA A 136 -13.16 -3.23 -8.05
C ALA A 136 -14.31 -4.27 -7.94
N HIS A 137 -14.18 -5.44 -8.57
CA HIS A 137 -15.20 -6.50 -8.62
C HIS A 137 -14.63 -7.90 -8.30
N PRO A 138 -14.15 -8.14 -7.08
CA PRO A 138 -13.60 -9.43 -6.70
C PRO A 138 -14.65 -10.56 -6.80
N ASP A 139 -14.31 -11.69 -7.43
CA ASP A 139 -15.11 -12.92 -7.41
C ASP A 139 -14.78 -13.72 -6.15
N HIS A 140 -15.65 -13.63 -5.14
CA HIS A 140 -15.41 -14.19 -3.80
C HIS A 140 -15.42 -15.73 -3.70
N THR A 141 -15.59 -16.44 -4.81
CA THR A 141 -15.71 -17.91 -4.78
C THR A 141 -14.39 -18.62 -4.49
N ASN A 142 -13.25 -17.97 -4.74
CA ASN A 142 -11.90 -18.46 -4.48
C ASN A 142 -11.10 -17.56 -3.53
N ASP A 143 -11.78 -16.76 -2.70
CA ASP A 143 -11.10 -15.85 -1.77
C ASP A 143 -10.60 -16.58 -0.52
N VAL A 144 -9.47 -16.09 0.00
CA VAL A 144 -8.99 -16.45 1.34
C VAL A 144 -10.08 -16.07 2.36
N ARG A 145 -10.40 -16.96 3.29
CA ARG A 145 -11.34 -16.62 4.37
C ARG A 145 -10.60 -16.44 5.68
N VAL A 146 -10.87 -15.35 6.37
CA VAL A 146 -10.33 -15.07 7.68
C VAL A 146 -11.46 -15.15 8.70
N VAL A 147 -11.39 -16.15 9.58
CA VAL A 147 -12.38 -16.37 10.63
C VAL A 147 -11.74 -15.96 11.97
N GLY A 148 -12.32 -15.01 12.69
CA GLY A 148 -11.77 -14.62 13.98
C GLY A 148 -12.62 -13.60 14.72
N ASP A 149 -12.09 -13.09 15.83
CA ASP A 149 -12.75 -12.06 16.62
C ASP A 149 -12.38 -10.66 16.13
N ARG A 150 -13.35 -9.74 16.18
CA ARG A 150 -13.17 -8.34 15.74
C ARG A 150 -12.11 -7.58 16.53
N TRP A 151 -11.92 -7.92 17.80
CA TRP A 151 -11.00 -7.26 18.74
C TRP A 151 -9.67 -7.99 18.90
N SER A 152 -9.42 -9.04 18.12
CA SER A 152 -8.15 -9.75 18.17
C SER A 152 -7.07 -9.01 17.37
N GLU A 153 -5.93 -8.76 18.00
CA GLU A 153 -4.71 -8.26 17.34
C GLU A 153 -4.24 -9.21 16.23
N GLY A 154 -4.37 -10.53 16.45
CA GLY A 154 -4.07 -11.53 15.43
C GLY A 154 -4.95 -11.33 14.21
N SER A 155 -6.27 -11.20 14.41
CA SER A 155 -7.22 -10.90 13.32
C SER A 155 -6.87 -9.59 12.61
N HIS A 156 -6.50 -8.55 13.36
CA HIS A 156 -6.11 -7.27 12.76
C HIS A 156 -4.83 -7.40 11.92
N THR A 157 -3.81 -8.07 12.45
CA THR A 157 -2.52 -8.30 11.78
C THR A 157 -2.71 -9.07 10.48
N VAL A 158 -3.47 -10.17 10.50
CA VAL A 158 -3.78 -10.98 9.32
C VAL A 158 -4.51 -10.16 8.26
N LYS A 159 -5.59 -9.46 8.65
CA LYS A 159 -6.39 -8.66 7.72
C LYS A 159 -5.59 -7.53 7.08
N THR A 160 -4.77 -6.84 7.87
CA THR A 160 -3.89 -5.79 7.37
C THR A 160 -2.83 -6.37 6.43
N PHE A 161 -2.24 -7.52 6.77
CA PHE A 161 -1.27 -8.19 5.90
C PHE A 161 -1.86 -8.58 4.54
N LEU A 162 -3.03 -9.22 4.52
CA LEU A 162 -3.72 -9.62 3.29
C LEU A 162 -4.14 -8.41 2.47
N ALA A 163 -4.74 -7.40 3.09
CA ALA A 163 -5.12 -6.16 2.42
C ALA A 163 -3.92 -5.45 1.79
N ASN A 164 -2.82 -5.32 2.54
CA ASN A 164 -1.63 -4.62 2.06
C ASN A 164 -0.89 -5.40 0.97
N ASN A 165 -0.96 -6.73 0.98
CA ASN A 165 -0.41 -7.58 -0.08
C ASN A 165 -1.39 -7.82 -1.24
N HIS A 166 -2.53 -7.10 -1.26
CA HIS A 166 -3.56 -7.20 -2.31
C HIS A 166 -4.09 -8.62 -2.52
N VAL A 167 -4.21 -9.36 -1.43
CA VAL A 167 -4.82 -10.69 -1.44
C VAL A 167 -6.30 -10.50 -1.11
N PRO A 168 -7.23 -10.75 -2.06
CA PRO A 168 -8.66 -10.71 -1.77
C PRO A 168 -9.02 -11.69 -0.65
N TYR A 169 -9.80 -11.22 0.32
CA TYR A 169 -10.23 -12.05 1.43
C TYR A 169 -11.63 -11.69 1.93
N VAL A 170 -12.31 -12.69 2.49
CA VAL A 170 -13.58 -12.55 3.19
C VAL A 170 -13.33 -12.61 4.70
N TRP A 171 -13.72 -11.56 5.42
CA TRP A 171 -13.70 -11.54 6.88
C TRP A 171 -15.01 -12.08 7.45
N LEU A 172 -14.92 -13.01 8.39
CA LEU A 172 -16.05 -13.60 9.10
C LEU A 172 -15.81 -13.45 10.61
N ASP A 173 -16.60 -12.59 11.24
CA ASP A 173 -16.60 -12.36 12.68
C ASP A 173 -17.35 -13.49 13.38
N VAL A 174 -16.68 -14.27 14.22
CA VAL A 174 -17.27 -15.42 14.90
C VAL A 174 -18.44 -15.07 15.83
N GLU A 175 -18.54 -13.81 16.29
CA GLU A 175 -19.64 -13.35 17.13
C GLU A 175 -20.87 -12.89 16.33
N ARG A 176 -20.67 -12.44 15.09
CA ARG A 176 -21.71 -11.79 14.27
C ARG A 176 -22.16 -12.63 13.09
N ASP A 177 -21.27 -13.44 12.53
CA ASP A 177 -21.48 -14.19 11.30
C ASP A 177 -21.70 -15.68 11.60
N GLN A 178 -22.91 -16.17 11.30
CA GLN A 178 -23.27 -17.59 11.50
C GLN A 178 -22.32 -18.54 10.75
N GLU A 179 -21.87 -18.15 9.56
CA GLU A 179 -20.90 -18.93 8.78
C GLU A 179 -19.51 -18.92 9.42
N GLY A 180 -19.08 -17.80 10.03
CA GLY A 180 -17.82 -17.73 10.77
C GLY A 180 -17.81 -18.69 11.96
N ALA A 181 -18.88 -18.68 12.76
CA ALA A 181 -19.05 -19.62 13.87
C ALA A 181 -19.06 -21.08 13.39
N ARG A 182 -19.78 -21.39 12.31
CA ARG A 182 -19.81 -22.74 11.72
C ARG A 182 -18.44 -23.20 11.23
N LEU A 183 -17.68 -22.35 10.56
CA LEU A 183 -16.35 -22.69 10.04
C LEU A 183 -15.35 -22.92 11.19
N ARG A 184 -15.40 -22.12 12.26
CA ARG A 184 -14.63 -22.37 13.49
C ARG A 184 -14.93 -23.75 14.06
N ASP A 185 -16.22 -24.10 14.20
CA ASP A 185 -16.65 -25.36 14.78
C ASP A 185 -16.26 -26.57 13.91
N LEU A 186 -16.40 -26.46 12.58
CA LEU A 186 -15.95 -27.48 11.62
C LEU A 186 -14.44 -27.68 11.66
N ALA A 187 -13.68 -26.61 11.84
CA ALA A 187 -12.24 -26.69 12.04
C ALA A 187 -11.88 -27.25 13.44
N GLY A 188 -12.84 -27.43 14.36
CA GLY A 188 -12.56 -27.80 15.75
C GLY A 188 -11.64 -26.79 16.43
N ALA A 189 -11.74 -25.51 16.07
CA ALA A 189 -10.91 -24.44 16.58
C ALA A 189 -11.47 -23.89 17.89
N ARG A 190 -10.60 -23.74 18.89
CA ARG A 190 -10.90 -23.05 20.15
C ARG A 190 -10.70 -21.54 19.99
N PRO A 191 -11.20 -20.68 20.89
CA PRO A 191 -10.97 -19.24 20.84
C PRO A 191 -9.50 -18.86 20.73
N GLU A 192 -8.61 -19.60 21.41
CA GLU A 192 -7.18 -19.43 21.29
C GLU A 192 -6.64 -19.74 19.88
N ASP A 193 -7.26 -20.61 19.10
CA ASP A 193 -6.75 -20.96 17.76
C ASP A 193 -7.06 -19.87 16.70
N LEU A 194 -7.77 -18.80 17.07
CA LEU A 194 -8.17 -17.70 16.19
C LEU A 194 -7.06 -16.62 16.05
N PRO A 195 -6.96 -15.94 14.89
CA PRO A 195 -7.78 -16.14 13.68
C PRO A 195 -7.40 -17.41 12.91
N LEU A 196 -8.39 -18.02 12.25
CA LEU A 196 -8.14 -19.00 11.20
C LEU A 196 -7.98 -18.31 9.85
N VAL A 197 -7.06 -18.81 9.03
CA VAL A 197 -6.91 -18.40 7.63
C VAL A 197 -7.12 -19.63 6.76
N LEU A 198 -8.22 -19.64 6.00
CA LEU A 198 -8.58 -20.69 5.07
C LEU A 198 -8.12 -20.26 3.69
N VAL A 199 -7.02 -20.86 3.23
CA VAL A 199 -6.49 -20.65 1.89
C VAL A 199 -7.22 -21.61 0.92
N PRO A 200 -7.67 -21.14 -0.25
CA PRO A 200 -8.25 -22.02 -1.28
C PRO A 200 -7.29 -23.16 -1.62
N ASP A 201 -7.79 -24.39 -1.66
CA ASP A 201 -7.01 -25.62 -1.95
C ASP A 201 -5.80 -25.88 -1.01
N GLY A 202 -5.71 -25.17 0.12
CA GLY A 202 -4.63 -25.28 1.11
C GLY A 202 -5.11 -25.78 2.48
N GLU A 203 -4.17 -25.97 3.40
CA GLU A 203 -4.50 -26.28 4.80
C GLU A 203 -5.04 -25.04 5.52
N THR A 204 -5.95 -25.27 6.47
CA THR A 204 -6.44 -24.19 7.36
C THR A 204 -5.35 -23.84 8.36
N LEU A 205 -4.89 -22.60 8.30
CA LEU A 205 -3.90 -22.09 9.22
C LEU A 205 -4.56 -21.58 10.51
N ARG A 206 -3.99 -21.95 11.67
CA ARG A 206 -4.47 -21.53 12.99
C ARG A 206 -3.55 -20.50 13.59
N ARG A 207 -4.09 -19.34 13.97
CA ARG A 207 -3.35 -18.18 14.48
C ARG A 207 -2.02 -17.95 13.74
N PRO A 208 -2.02 -17.88 12.39
CA PRO A 208 -0.76 -17.90 11.64
C PRO A 208 0.04 -16.61 11.77
N SER A 209 1.37 -16.75 11.67
CA SER A 209 2.25 -15.62 11.42
C SER A 209 2.10 -15.10 9.99
N THR A 210 2.48 -13.85 9.75
CA THR A 210 2.48 -13.27 8.39
C THR A 210 3.37 -14.05 7.42
N VAL A 211 4.48 -14.61 7.90
CA VAL A 211 5.37 -15.48 7.11
C VAL A 211 4.67 -16.78 6.71
N ALA A 212 3.95 -17.41 7.63
CA ALA A 212 3.19 -18.63 7.33
C ALA A 212 2.09 -18.37 6.28
N ILE A 213 1.38 -17.23 6.40
CA ILE A 213 0.38 -16.81 5.41
C ILE A 213 1.05 -16.56 4.06
N ALA A 214 2.16 -15.81 4.04
CA ALA A 214 2.92 -15.53 2.83
C ALA A 214 3.31 -16.82 2.10
N SER A 215 3.89 -17.78 2.82
CA SER A 215 4.27 -19.08 2.26
C SER A 215 3.08 -19.90 1.77
N ALA A 216 1.96 -19.91 2.51
CA ALA A 216 0.75 -20.62 2.07
C ALA A 216 0.11 -20.02 0.81
N LEU A 217 0.30 -18.71 0.58
CA LEU A 217 -0.15 -18.00 -0.61
C LEU A 217 0.88 -18.04 -1.76
N GLY A 218 2.00 -18.75 -1.60
CA GLY A 218 3.06 -18.82 -2.60
C GLY A 218 3.86 -17.53 -2.75
N LEU A 219 3.77 -16.60 -1.79
CA LEU A 219 4.65 -15.43 -1.73
C LEU A 219 6.07 -15.88 -1.31
N ARG A 220 7.08 -15.33 -1.99
CA ARG A 220 8.48 -15.64 -1.71
C ARG A 220 8.93 -14.99 -0.40
N THR A 221 9.36 -15.81 0.56
CA THR A 221 9.85 -15.40 1.88
C THR A 221 11.35 -15.65 2.07
N ARG A 222 12.01 -16.25 1.08
CA ARG A 222 13.44 -16.57 1.07
C ARG A 222 14.07 -16.09 -0.23
N ALA A 223 15.31 -15.63 -0.14
CA ALA A 223 16.13 -15.28 -1.29
C ALA A 223 16.57 -16.55 -2.04
N GLU A 224 16.61 -16.52 -3.38
CA GLU A 224 17.07 -17.64 -4.20
C GLU A 224 18.59 -17.71 -4.34
N ARG A 225 19.29 -16.57 -4.22
CA ARG A 225 20.74 -16.46 -4.38
C ARG A 225 21.43 -16.11 -3.08
N ASP A 226 22.67 -16.59 -2.95
CA ASP A 226 23.54 -16.26 -1.82
C ASP A 226 24.16 -14.85 -1.95
N LEU A 227 24.33 -14.36 -3.19
CA LEU A 227 24.95 -13.07 -3.49
C LEU A 227 24.21 -12.31 -4.60
N TYR A 228 23.97 -11.01 -4.35
CA TYR A 228 23.38 -10.07 -5.29
C TYR A 228 24.34 -8.92 -5.62
N ASP A 229 24.13 -8.28 -6.77
CA ASP A 229 24.78 -7.00 -7.06
C ASP A 229 24.16 -5.90 -6.20
N LEU A 230 22.83 -5.94 -6.02
CA LEU A 230 22.10 -4.97 -5.22
C LEU A 230 21.03 -5.61 -4.33
N CYS A 231 21.07 -5.28 -3.04
CA CYS A 231 19.98 -5.55 -2.10
C CYS A 231 19.28 -4.23 -1.72
N ILE A 232 17.95 -4.20 -1.87
CA ILE A 232 17.11 -3.05 -1.55
C ILE A 232 16.30 -3.39 -0.32
N VAL A 233 16.44 -2.61 0.75
CA VAL A 233 15.70 -2.81 2.01
C VAL A 233 14.54 -1.84 2.07
N GLY A 234 13.32 -2.37 1.89
CA GLY A 234 12.06 -1.63 1.84
C GLY A 234 11.46 -1.60 0.43
N GLY A 235 10.20 -1.99 0.32
CA GLY A 235 9.38 -2.06 -0.88
C GLY A 235 8.43 -0.87 -1.04
N GLY A 236 8.75 0.30 -0.50
CA GLY A 236 8.02 1.55 -0.78
C GLY A 236 8.33 2.12 -2.17
N PRO A 237 7.80 3.31 -2.53
CA PRO A 237 8.02 3.90 -3.86
C PRO A 237 9.49 4.06 -4.24
N ALA A 238 10.37 4.44 -3.30
CA ALA A 238 11.81 4.54 -3.54
C ALA A 238 12.44 3.18 -3.84
N GLY A 239 12.11 2.15 -3.05
CA GLY A 239 12.67 0.81 -3.22
C GLY A 239 12.16 0.13 -4.48
N LEU A 240 10.87 0.25 -4.79
CA LEU A 240 10.30 -0.29 -6.02
C LEU A 240 10.89 0.39 -7.26
N ALA A 241 11.09 1.72 -7.22
CA ALA A 241 11.77 2.43 -8.30
C ALA A 241 13.22 1.96 -8.48
N ALA A 242 13.96 1.82 -7.38
CA ALA A 242 15.32 1.27 -7.42
C ALA A 242 15.33 -0.15 -8.01
N ALA A 243 14.35 -0.98 -7.66
CA ALA A 243 14.24 -2.35 -8.15
C ALA A 243 13.97 -2.42 -9.66
N VAL A 244 13.04 -1.60 -10.17
CA VAL A 244 12.76 -1.51 -11.61
C VAL A 244 14.01 -1.12 -12.38
N TYR A 245 14.69 -0.05 -11.96
CA TYR A 245 15.86 0.46 -12.67
C TYR A 245 17.03 -0.53 -12.59
N ALA A 246 17.38 -1.02 -11.40
CA ALA A 246 18.50 -1.95 -11.23
C ALA A 246 18.32 -3.24 -12.03
N ALA A 247 17.13 -3.84 -11.98
CA ALA A 247 16.85 -5.05 -12.74
C ALA A 247 16.82 -4.78 -14.26
N SER A 248 16.26 -3.66 -14.71
CA SER A 248 16.26 -3.30 -16.14
C SER A 248 17.66 -3.05 -16.71
N GLU A 249 18.61 -2.63 -15.86
CA GLU A 249 20.02 -2.41 -16.20
C GLU A 249 20.88 -3.66 -16.01
N GLY A 250 20.27 -4.81 -15.68
CA GLY A 250 20.90 -6.13 -15.63
C GLY A 250 21.58 -6.48 -14.30
N LEU A 251 21.37 -5.71 -13.23
CA LEU A 251 21.86 -6.06 -11.90
C LEU A 251 21.04 -7.20 -11.31
N SER A 252 21.72 -8.19 -10.73
CA SER A 252 21.04 -9.16 -9.86
C SER A 252 20.53 -8.44 -8.62
N THR A 253 19.20 -8.30 -8.51
CA THR A 253 18.54 -7.39 -7.58
C THR A 253 17.55 -8.14 -6.70
N VAL A 254 17.63 -7.92 -5.39
CA VAL A 254 16.64 -8.40 -4.41
C VAL A 254 16.05 -7.25 -3.62
N VAL A 255 14.73 -7.27 -3.42
CA VAL A 255 14.00 -6.35 -2.54
C VAL A 255 13.54 -7.12 -1.32
N VAL A 256 13.92 -6.67 -0.13
CA VAL A 256 13.45 -7.22 1.14
C VAL A 256 12.40 -6.27 1.73
N GLU A 257 11.18 -6.77 1.91
CA GLU A 257 10.05 -6.01 2.46
C GLU A 257 9.48 -6.69 3.71
N HIS A 258 9.25 -5.90 4.76
CA HIS A 258 8.82 -6.35 6.07
C HIS A 258 7.33 -6.72 6.12
N GLU A 259 6.46 -5.92 5.50
CA GLU A 259 5.00 -6.14 5.54
C GLU A 259 4.45 -6.42 4.16
N ALA A 260 4.51 -5.41 3.29
CA ALA A 260 3.91 -5.44 1.98
C ALA A 260 4.52 -4.34 1.09
N PRO A 261 4.66 -4.61 -0.21
CA PRO A 261 5.06 -3.59 -1.16
C PRO A 261 4.11 -2.39 -1.20
N GLY A 262 4.64 -1.22 -1.51
CA GLY A 262 3.93 0.07 -1.54
C GLY A 262 4.23 0.97 -0.34
N GLY A 263 4.67 0.40 0.79
CA GLY A 263 5.01 1.14 2.00
C GLY A 263 3.88 2.08 2.45
N GLN A 264 4.23 3.23 3.04
CA GLN A 264 3.24 4.23 3.48
C GLN A 264 2.40 4.79 2.32
N ALA A 265 2.98 4.90 1.12
CA ALA A 265 2.25 5.40 -0.03
C ALA A 265 1.11 4.47 -0.43
N GLY A 266 1.30 3.14 -0.28
CA GLY A 266 0.28 2.11 -0.56
C GLY A 266 -1.05 2.33 0.17
N GLN A 267 -1.03 3.02 1.32
CA GLN A 267 -2.22 3.34 2.12
C GLN A 267 -2.98 4.58 1.60
N SER A 268 -2.44 5.30 0.63
CA SER A 268 -3.06 6.51 0.09
C SER A 268 -4.20 6.17 -0.87
N ALA A 269 -5.41 6.63 -0.54
CA ALA A 269 -6.60 6.44 -1.38
C ALA A 269 -6.47 7.09 -2.76
N ALA A 270 -5.79 8.23 -2.85
CA ALA A 270 -5.51 8.92 -4.10
C ALA A 270 -4.19 9.71 -4.02
N ILE A 271 -3.41 9.67 -5.10
CA ILE A 271 -2.21 10.47 -5.33
C ILE A 271 -2.46 11.30 -6.59
N GLU A 272 -2.96 12.53 -6.40
CA GLU A 272 -3.35 13.43 -7.50
C GLU A 272 -2.17 14.22 -8.09
N ASN A 273 -1.04 14.23 -7.38
CA ASN A 273 0.14 15.03 -7.74
C ASN A 273 1.30 14.20 -8.29
N TYR A 274 1.02 13.00 -8.81
CA TYR A 274 2.01 12.14 -9.45
C TYR A 274 1.94 12.30 -10.97
N LEU A 275 3.02 12.82 -11.56
CA LEU A 275 3.11 13.11 -12.98
C LEU A 275 2.83 11.86 -13.82
N GLY A 276 2.04 12.01 -14.89
CA GLY A 276 1.66 10.91 -15.79
C GLY A 276 0.27 10.34 -15.53
N PHE A 277 -0.37 10.71 -14.42
CA PHE A 277 -1.71 10.22 -14.04
C PHE A 277 -2.66 11.40 -13.84
N PRO A 278 -3.35 11.88 -14.90
CA PRO A 278 -4.16 13.10 -14.84
C PRO A 278 -5.38 12.99 -13.91
N ARG A 279 -5.91 11.78 -13.67
CA ARG A 279 -6.95 11.51 -12.67
C ARG A 279 -6.39 11.08 -11.31
N GLY A 280 -5.07 11.17 -11.14
CA GLY A 280 -4.35 10.52 -10.05
C GLY A 280 -4.42 8.99 -10.14
N LEU A 281 -3.82 8.34 -9.15
CA LEU A 281 -3.93 6.90 -8.94
C LEU A 281 -3.89 6.60 -7.44
N SER A 282 -4.41 5.45 -7.02
CA SER A 282 -4.22 5.03 -5.63
C SER A 282 -2.75 4.67 -5.40
N GLY A 283 -2.26 4.82 -4.17
CA GLY A 283 -0.89 4.40 -3.88
C GLY A 283 -0.69 2.88 -3.97
N ALA A 284 -1.76 2.13 -3.76
CA ALA A 284 -1.81 0.68 -3.91
C ALA A 284 -1.63 0.29 -5.40
N ASP A 285 -2.31 0.99 -6.31
CA ASP A 285 -2.16 0.83 -7.76
C ASP A 285 -0.74 1.18 -8.23
N LEU A 286 -0.18 2.31 -7.77
CA LEU A 286 1.21 2.68 -8.06
C LEU A 286 2.19 1.57 -7.65
N ALA A 287 2.00 0.99 -6.46
CA ALA A 287 2.85 -0.08 -5.96
C ALA A 287 2.73 -1.35 -6.82
N GLN A 288 1.50 -1.78 -7.14
CA GLN A 288 1.26 -2.97 -7.97
C GLN A 288 1.90 -2.85 -9.35
N ARG A 289 1.71 -1.71 -10.02
CA ARG A 289 2.34 -1.44 -11.32
C ARG A 289 3.87 -1.54 -11.23
N ALA A 290 4.47 -0.97 -10.19
CA ALA A 290 5.93 -1.02 -10.00
C ALA A 290 6.45 -2.43 -9.66
N ILE A 291 5.72 -3.21 -8.86
CA ILE A 291 6.06 -4.63 -8.58
C ILE A 291 6.03 -5.45 -9.86
N THR A 292 4.98 -5.30 -10.67
CA THR A 292 4.83 -6.01 -11.95
C THR A 292 5.99 -5.69 -12.88
N GLN A 293 6.39 -4.42 -12.97
CA GLN A 293 7.56 -4.01 -13.74
C GLN A 293 8.87 -4.60 -13.19
N ALA A 294 9.09 -4.51 -11.88
CA ALA A 294 10.31 -5.02 -11.24
C ALA A 294 10.46 -6.53 -11.46
N ARG A 295 9.38 -7.30 -11.25
CA ARG A 295 9.35 -8.75 -11.49
C ARG A 295 9.59 -9.09 -12.95
N ARG A 296 8.97 -8.35 -13.88
CA ARG A 296 9.19 -8.53 -15.33
C ARG A 296 10.67 -8.38 -15.71
N PHE A 297 11.40 -7.46 -15.06
CA PHE A 297 12.84 -7.29 -15.28
C PHE A 297 13.72 -8.28 -14.49
N GLY A 298 13.13 -9.12 -13.64
CA GLY A 298 13.86 -10.14 -12.88
C GLY A 298 14.32 -9.69 -11.49
N ALA A 299 13.80 -8.58 -10.96
CA ALA A 299 13.99 -8.25 -9.55
C ALA A 299 13.27 -9.28 -8.68
N GLU A 300 13.99 -9.81 -7.70
CA GLU A 300 13.44 -10.74 -6.74
C GLU A 300 12.77 -9.99 -5.57
N MET A 301 11.57 -10.43 -5.19
CA MET A 301 10.82 -9.85 -4.07
C MET A 301 10.80 -10.85 -2.90
N VAL A 302 11.47 -10.52 -1.81
CA VAL A 302 11.48 -11.27 -0.55
C VAL A 302 10.58 -10.55 0.44
N LEU A 303 9.40 -11.11 0.71
CA LEU A 303 8.32 -10.48 1.48
C LEU A 303 8.21 -11.06 2.89
N ALA A 304 7.57 -10.30 3.78
CA ALA A 304 7.34 -10.66 5.18
C ALA A 304 8.64 -10.92 5.97
N ARG A 305 9.73 -10.19 5.67
CA ARG A 305 11.04 -10.39 6.34
C ARG A 305 11.53 -9.14 7.06
N ASP A 306 11.84 -9.32 8.34
CA ASP A 306 12.51 -8.31 9.17
C ASP A 306 14.00 -8.26 8.85
N VAL A 307 14.50 -7.10 8.40
CA VAL A 307 15.94 -6.81 8.44
C VAL A 307 16.31 -6.30 9.83
N VAL A 308 17.30 -6.94 10.45
CA VAL A 308 17.69 -6.68 11.84
C VAL A 308 19.12 -6.20 12.01
N ALA A 309 19.97 -6.34 10.99
CA ALA A 309 21.33 -5.78 10.99
C ALA A 309 21.86 -5.57 9.56
N LEU A 310 22.80 -4.63 9.44
CA LEU A 310 23.66 -4.45 8.27
C LEU A 310 25.11 -4.58 8.71
N GLU A 311 25.87 -5.48 8.10
CA GLU A 311 27.27 -5.70 8.45
C GLU A 311 28.18 -5.60 7.22
N PRO A 312 29.29 -4.84 7.26
CA PRO A 312 30.30 -4.89 6.22
C PRO A 312 31.10 -6.21 6.29
N ARG A 313 31.16 -6.96 5.19
CA ARG A 313 31.95 -8.21 5.05
C ARG A 313 32.87 -8.12 3.84
N GLY A 314 34.06 -7.55 4.04
CA GLY A 314 35.01 -7.34 2.95
C GLY A 314 34.39 -6.53 1.79
N PRO A 315 34.33 -7.09 0.56
CA PRO A 315 33.78 -6.38 -0.60
C PRO A 315 32.23 -6.35 -0.64
N VAL A 316 31.55 -7.07 0.26
CA VAL A 316 30.08 -7.14 0.28
C VAL A 316 29.50 -6.59 1.58
N ARG A 317 28.18 -6.45 1.61
CA ARG A 317 27.37 -6.08 2.76
C ARG A 317 26.41 -7.22 3.05
N ALA A 318 26.42 -7.70 4.29
CA ALA A 318 25.49 -8.70 4.76
C ALA A 318 24.27 -8.02 5.38
N VAL A 319 23.11 -8.29 4.83
CA VAL A 319 21.80 -7.86 5.34
C VAL A 319 21.21 -9.02 6.11
N ARG A 320 21.19 -8.92 7.45
CA ARG A 320 20.71 -10.00 8.32
C ARG A 320 19.21 -9.93 8.46
N LEU A 321 18.54 -11.06 8.20
CA LEU A 321 17.11 -11.24 8.38
C LEU A 321 16.82 -12.05 9.64
N ARG A 322 15.78 -11.66 10.38
CA ARG A 322 15.25 -12.47 11.50
C ARG A 322 14.78 -13.84 11.00
N GLY A 323 14.96 -14.90 11.75
CA GLY A 323 14.55 -16.27 11.41
C GLY A 323 13.06 -16.43 11.09
N ILE A 324 12.71 -17.50 10.38
CA ILE A 324 11.33 -17.79 9.97
C ILE A 324 10.57 -18.51 11.11
N GLU A 325 11.26 -19.26 11.96
CA GLU A 325 10.64 -20.12 12.99
C GLU A 325 10.42 -19.38 14.34
N SER A 326 11.00 -18.20 14.51
CA SER A 326 11.06 -17.49 15.81
C SER A 326 9.76 -16.85 16.32
N ARG A 327 8.59 -17.18 15.76
CA ARG A 327 7.29 -16.59 16.16
C ARG A 327 6.22 -17.58 16.64
N GLU A 328 6.55 -18.86 16.86
CA GLU A 328 5.63 -19.77 17.55
C GLU A 328 5.55 -19.56 19.08
N GLY A 329 6.21 -18.54 19.65
CA GLY A 329 6.29 -18.41 21.12
C GLY A 329 6.47 -17.02 21.71
N ILE A 330 6.01 -15.94 21.06
CA ILE A 330 6.02 -14.61 21.70
C ILE A 330 4.65 -14.36 22.34
N GLU A 331 4.60 -14.42 23.68
CA GLU A 331 3.46 -13.89 24.43
C GLU A 331 3.36 -12.35 24.28
N PRO A 332 2.17 -11.75 24.41
CA PRO A 332 1.91 -10.34 24.07
C PRO A 332 2.64 -9.31 24.94
N ASP A 333 3.25 -9.74 26.04
CA ASP A 333 4.08 -8.90 26.90
C ASP A 333 5.53 -9.28 26.66
N GLY A 334 6.37 -8.35 26.24
CA GLY A 334 7.76 -8.56 25.79
C GLY A 334 8.77 -9.09 26.83
N ALA A 335 8.34 -9.96 27.75
CA ALA A 335 9.21 -10.74 28.60
C ALA A 335 9.62 -12.03 27.86
N ALA A 336 10.92 -12.19 27.63
CA ALA A 336 11.50 -13.43 27.13
C ALA A 336 11.03 -14.61 27.99
N VAL A 337 10.43 -15.63 27.36
CA VAL A 337 10.08 -16.89 28.02
C VAL A 337 11.39 -17.57 28.47
N PRO A 338 11.64 -17.76 29.78
CA PRO A 338 12.77 -18.56 30.22
C PRO A 338 12.36 -20.03 30.07
N GLY A 339 12.81 -20.69 29.01
CA GLY A 339 12.75 -22.17 28.91
C GLY A 339 12.23 -22.79 27.63
N GLY A 340 12.29 -22.13 26.47
CA GLY A 340 12.03 -22.75 25.16
C GLY A 340 13.30 -22.87 24.33
N LEU A 341 13.89 -24.08 24.29
CA LEU A 341 15.00 -24.55 23.45
C LEU A 341 16.23 -23.63 23.31
N ASP A 342 17.35 -24.10 23.85
CA ASP A 342 18.66 -23.46 23.79
C ASP A 342 19.03 -22.92 22.39
N GLY A 343 19.04 -21.60 22.24
CA GLY A 343 20.21 -20.87 21.73
C GLY A 343 20.65 -21.11 20.28
N VAL A 344 19.73 -21.26 19.34
CA VAL A 344 20.04 -20.89 17.94
C VAL A 344 19.19 -19.68 17.61
N ASP A 345 19.86 -18.53 17.66
CA ASP A 345 19.39 -17.33 16.99
C ASP A 345 19.20 -17.67 15.49
N ASP A 346 17.98 -18.02 15.08
CA ASP A 346 17.66 -18.29 13.67
C ASP A 346 17.77 -16.96 12.93
N PHE A 347 18.83 -16.81 12.14
CA PHE A 347 19.08 -15.67 11.26
C PHE A 347 19.49 -16.18 9.89
N THR A 348 19.04 -15.49 8.84
CA THR A 348 19.48 -15.74 7.47
C THR A 348 20.07 -14.46 6.90
N ASP A 349 21.24 -14.54 6.30
CA ASP A 349 21.88 -13.37 5.69
C ASP A 349 21.63 -13.34 4.18
N ILE A 350 21.50 -12.13 3.63
CA ILE A 350 21.59 -11.86 2.19
C ILE A 350 22.87 -11.06 1.98
N GLU A 351 23.80 -11.55 1.15
CA GLU A 351 24.99 -10.79 0.79
C GLU A 351 24.75 -9.98 -0.49
N ALA A 352 25.19 -8.73 -0.51
CA ALA A 352 25.12 -7.88 -1.68
C ALA A 352 26.36 -6.99 -1.85
N ARG A 353 26.77 -6.73 -3.10
CA ARG A 353 27.87 -5.80 -3.38
C ARG A 353 27.51 -4.36 -3.02
N SER A 354 26.24 -3.99 -3.15
CA SER A 354 25.70 -2.69 -2.74
C SER A 354 24.34 -2.84 -2.08
N VAL A 355 23.96 -1.87 -1.24
CA VAL A 355 22.66 -1.84 -0.55
C VAL A 355 21.98 -0.49 -0.73
N VAL A 356 20.68 -0.49 -1.01
CA VAL A 356 19.83 0.72 -0.93
C VAL A 356 18.87 0.60 0.25
N LEU A 357 18.98 1.54 1.19
CA LEU A 357 18.07 1.70 2.32
C LEU A 357 16.86 2.54 1.85
N ALA A 358 15.71 1.89 1.71
CA ALA A 358 14.45 2.49 1.29
C ALA A 358 13.32 2.21 2.31
N THR A 359 13.67 2.12 3.60
CA THR A 359 12.76 1.68 4.68
C THR A 359 11.67 2.69 5.04
N GLY A 360 11.76 3.90 4.51
CA GLY A 360 10.82 4.99 4.74
C GLY A 360 10.71 5.37 6.22
N VAL A 361 9.49 5.71 6.63
CA VAL A 361 9.15 6.11 8.01
C VAL A 361 7.93 5.35 8.52
N SER A 362 7.88 5.16 9.83
CA SER A 362 6.72 4.68 10.59
C SER A 362 6.12 5.81 11.41
N TYR A 363 4.83 5.77 11.72
CA TYR A 363 4.24 6.70 12.67
C TYR A 363 4.90 6.59 14.05
N ARG A 364 5.13 7.73 14.69
CA ARG A 364 5.67 7.78 16.06
C ARG A 364 4.65 7.21 17.04
N ARG A 365 5.15 6.34 17.94
CA ARG A 365 4.38 5.77 19.04
C ARG A 365 4.14 6.83 20.11
N LEU A 366 2.94 6.85 20.67
CA LEU A 366 2.58 7.74 21.76
C LEU A 366 2.99 7.08 23.06
N ASP A 367 3.87 7.73 23.80
CA ASP A 367 4.31 7.27 25.12
C ASP A 367 3.21 7.52 26.15
N ALA A 368 2.41 6.48 26.44
CA ALA A 368 1.36 6.50 27.44
C ALA A 368 1.12 5.06 27.96
N ALA A 369 0.86 4.94 29.26
CA ALA A 369 0.69 3.64 29.90
C ALA A 369 -0.52 2.88 29.34
N GLY A 370 -0.38 1.57 29.10
CA GLY A 370 -1.48 0.70 28.65
C GLY A 370 -1.88 0.83 27.18
N LEU A 371 -1.19 1.64 26.36
CA LEU A 371 -1.51 1.77 24.94
C LEU A 371 -1.06 0.57 24.10
N ASP A 372 0.15 0.05 24.33
CA ASP A 372 0.76 -0.96 23.45
C ASP A 372 -0.09 -2.23 23.28
N PRO A 373 -0.69 -2.82 24.34
CA PRO A 373 -1.56 -4.00 24.20
C PRO A 373 -2.86 -3.73 23.44
N LEU A 374 -3.26 -2.46 23.30
CA LEU A 374 -4.51 -2.04 22.68
C LEU A 374 -4.34 -1.60 21.21
N VAL A 375 -3.11 -1.69 20.68
CA VAL A 375 -2.83 -1.37 19.28
C VAL A 375 -3.52 -2.36 18.37
N GLY A 376 -4.26 -1.84 17.39
CA GLY A 376 -5.12 -2.64 16.52
C GLY A 376 -6.44 -3.08 17.18
N ARG A 377 -6.61 -2.82 18.48
CA ARG A 377 -7.81 -3.13 19.29
C ARG A 377 -8.48 -1.85 19.80
N GLY A 378 -8.54 -0.81 18.95
CA GLY A 378 -9.08 0.51 19.28
C GLY A 378 -8.02 1.62 19.31
N VAL A 379 -6.72 1.29 19.45
CA VAL A 379 -5.62 2.25 19.28
C VAL A 379 -4.99 2.08 17.89
N HIS A 380 -4.92 3.18 17.13
CA HIS A 380 -4.42 3.20 15.76
C HIS A 380 -3.45 4.36 15.54
N TYR A 381 -2.43 4.14 14.71
CA TYR A 381 -1.45 5.14 14.31
C TYR A 381 -1.67 5.49 12.84
N GLY A 382 -2.11 6.72 12.56
CA GLY A 382 -2.74 7.06 11.29
C GLY A 382 -4.20 6.57 11.20
N ALA A 383 -4.86 6.86 10.08
CA ALA A 383 -6.22 6.37 9.80
C ALA A 383 -6.33 5.94 8.34
N SER A 384 -6.88 4.76 8.09
CA SER A 384 -7.20 4.27 6.74
C SER A 384 -8.67 4.50 6.37
N ALA A 385 -9.00 4.42 5.08
CA ALA A 385 -10.37 4.62 4.60
C ALA A 385 -11.36 3.62 5.18
N GLY A 386 -10.96 2.35 5.37
CA GLY A 386 -11.82 1.31 5.94
C GLY A 386 -12.13 1.50 7.43
N GLN A 387 -11.23 2.13 8.19
CA GLN A 387 -11.41 2.35 9.63
C GLN A 387 -12.47 3.42 9.94
N ALA A 388 -12.64 4.41 9.06
CA ALA A 388 -13.62 5.48 9.28
C ALA A 388 -15.06 4.93 9.33
N ALA A 389 -15.39 3.95 8.48
CA ALA A 389 -16.70 3.30 8.48
C ALA A 389 -16.94 2.48 9.76
N ALA A 390 -15.91 1.85 10.32
CA ALA A 390 -15.99 1.08 11.56
C ALA A 390 -16.30 1.95 12.80
N CYS A 391 -16.07 3.26 12.72
CA CYS A 391 -16.34 4.22 13.80
C CYS A 391 -17.80 4.71 13.83
N THR A 392 -18.70 4.16 13.02
CA THR A 392 -20.07 4.64 12.89
C THR A 392 -20.83 4.58 14.22
N GLY A 393 -21.31 5.73 14.69
CA GLY A 393 -22.06 5.82 15.96
C GLY A 393 -21.20 5.90 17.23
N GLU A 394 -19.88 5.82 17.11
CA GLU A 394 -18.95 5.79 18.24
C GLU A 394 -18.38 7.18 18.59
N GLU A 395 -17.84 7.31 19.81
CA GLU A 395 -16.99 8.44 20.19
C GLU A 395 -15.52 8.14 19.86
N VAL A 396 -14.89 9.05 19.14
CA VAL A 396 -13.54 8.86 18.58
C VAL A 396 -12.58 9.93 19.10
N TYR A 397 -11.38 9.53 19.48
CA TYR A 397 -10.31 10.43 19.89
C TYR A 397 -9.22 10.50 18.81
N VAL A 398 -8.74 11.72 18.53
CA VAL A 398 -7.64 11.96 17.58
C VAL A 398 -6.55 12.75 18.31
N VAL A 399 -5.31 12.27 18.31
CA VAL A 399 -4.17 12.96 18.93
C VAL A 399 -3.31 13.59 17.85
N GLY A 400 -3.16 14.91 17.87
CA GLY A 400 -2.30 15.62 16.93
C GLY A 400 -2.79 17.03 16.60
N ALA A 401 -1.89 17.87 16.08
CA ALA A 401 -2.16 19.28 15.80
C ALA A 401 -1.63 19.74 14.43
N ALA A 402 -1.25 18.80 13.56
CA ALA A 402 -0.79 19.07 12.21
C ALA A 402 -1.89 18.83 11.17
N ASN A 403 -1.66 19.20 9.91
CA ASN A 403 -2.64 19.03 8.82
C ASN A 403 -3.21 17.60 8.73
N SER A 404 -2.39 16.56 8.86
CA SER A 404 -2.84 15.17 8.80
C SER A 404 -3.85 14.83 9.89
N ALA A 405 -3.63 15.30 11.12
CA ALA A 405 -4.56 15.10 12.24
C ALA A 405 -5.89 15.82 11.97
N GLY A 406 -5.84 17.04 11.43
CA GLY A 406 -7.04 17.81 11.08
C GLY A 406 -7.86 17.19 9.96
N GLN A 407 -7.19 16.72 8.90
CA GLN A 407 -7.83 16.00 7.79
C GLN A 407 -8.49 14.70 8.26
N ALA A 408 -7.80 13.94 9.13
CA ALA A 408 -8.35 12.73 9.71
C ALA A 408 -9.57 13.02 10.58
N ALA A 409 -9.51 14.04 11.45
CA ALA A 409 -10.64 14.44 12.29
C ALA A 409 -11.88 14.79 11.45
N LEU A 410 -11.72 15.56 10.37
CA LEU A 410 -12.80 15.90 9.44
C LEU A 410 -13.35 14.67 8.70
N ASN A 411 -12.50 13.73 8.31
CA ASN A 411 -12.96 12.49 7.66
C ASN A 411 -13.74 11.60 8.62
N LEU A 412 -13.21 11.36 9.83
CA LEU A 412 -13.84 10.55 10.87
C LEU A 412 -15.18 11.15 11.32
N ALA A 413 -15.29 12.47 11.41
CA ALA A 413 -16.52 13.16 11.78
C ALA A 413 -17.69 12.87 10.84
N ARG A 414 -17.44 12.44 9.59
CA ARG A 414 -18.49 12.02 8.66
C ARG A 414 -19.25 10.77 9.11
N PHE A 415 -18.64 9.93 9.95
CA PHE A 415 -19.16 8.63 10.36
C PHE A 415 -19.38 8.54 11.88
N ALA A 416 -18.44 9.07 12.66
CA ALA A 416 -18.48 9.03 14.13
C ALA A 416 -19.61 9.90 14.70
N LYS A 417 -20.11 9.53 15.88
CA LYS A 417 -21.07 10.35 16.64
C LYS A 417 -20.42 11.66 17.09
N ARG A 418 -19.17 11.59 17.53
CA ARG A 418 -18.36 12.74 17.97
C ARG A 418 -16.88 12.43 17.80
N VAL A 419 -16.10 13.44 17.41
CA VAL A 419 -14.63 13.36 17.34
C VAL A 419 -14.03 14.35 18.33
N THR A 420 -13.15 13.88 19.21
CA THR A 420 -12.39 14.73 20.14
C THR A 420 -10.93 14.82 19.69
N LEU A 421 -10.52 15.99 19.22
CA LEU A 421 -9.15 16.29 18.82
C LEU A 421 -8.34 16.77 20.05
N VAL A 422 -7.43 15.91 20.51
CA VAL A 422 -6.56 16.14 21.67
C VAL A 422 -5.24 16.75 21.20
N VAL A 423 -4.96 17.96 21.70
CA VAL A 423 -3.87 18.81 21.22
C VAL A 423 -2.98 19.21 22.39
N ARG A 424 -1.72 18.79 22.33
CA ARG A 424 -0.72 19.10 23.36
C ARG A 424 -0.36 20.59 23.42
N GLY A 425 -0.46 21.30 22.30
CA GLY A 425 -0.23 22.74 22.19
C GLY A 425 -1.41 23.56 22.71
N THR A 426 -1.24 24.87 22.84
CA THR A 426 -2.32 25.78 23.29
C THR A 426 -3.30 26.15 22.18
N SER A 427 -2.99 25.84 20.92
CA SER A 427 -3.81 26.17 19.76
C SER A 427 -3.56 25.21 18.59
N LEU A 428 -4.43 25.22 17.58
CA LEU A 428 -4.24 24.46 16.33
C LEU A 428 -3.36 25.23 15.33
N GLU A 429 -3.39 26.56 15.41
CA GLU A 429 -2.79 27.50 14.46
C GLU A 429 -1.26 27.37 14.35
N ALA A 430 -0.60 26.81 15.36
CA ALA A 430 0.84 26.60 15.34
C ALA A 430 1.28 25.50 14.37
N GLY A 431 0.44 24.49 14.12
CA GLY A 431 0.81 23.32 13.31
C GLY A 431 -0.14 23.02 12.15
N MET A 432 -1.32 23.63 12.13
CA MET A 432 -2.37 23.34 11.16
C MET A 432 -2.68 24.55 10.28
N SER A 433 -2.89 24.29 8.99
CA SER A 433 -3.28 25.29 8.01
C SER A 433 -4.63 25.94 8.36
N ARG A 434 -4.73 27.25 8.11
CA ARG A 434 -5.88 28.08 8.49
C ARG A 434 -7.22 27.53 8.02
N TYR A 435 -7.30 27.05 6.77
CA TYR A 435 -8.56 26.51 6.23
C TYR A 435 -9.03 25.25 6.98
N LEU A 436 -8.11 24.38 7.43
CA LEU A 436 -8.47 23.21 8.22
C LEU A 436 -8.95 23.62 9.60
N VAL A 437 -8.27 24.58 10.24
CA VAL A 437 -8.69 25.13 11.54
C VAL A 437 -10.10 25.71 11.46
N GLU A 438 -10.39 26.50 10.42
CA GLU A 438 -11.73 27.07 10.19
C GLU A 438 -12.79 25.98 9.98
N ARG A 439 -12.51 24.97 9.16
CA ARG A 439 -13.43 23.83 8.95
C ARG A 439 -13.69 23.02 10.21
N ILE A 440 -12.65 22.76 11.01
CA ILE A 440 -12.77 22.01 12.27
C ILE A 440 -13.63 22.79 13.27
N ARG A 441 -13.41 24.11 13.40
CA ARG A 441 -14.20 24.95 14.30
C ARG A 441 -15.66 25.09 13.89
N ALA A 442 -15.96 24.93 12.61
CA ALA A 442 -17.32 25.02 12.07
C ALA A 442 -18.11 23.69 12.15
N ASP A 443 -17.47 22.56 12.49
CA ASP A 443 -18.15 21.26 12.58
C ASP A 443 -18.48 20.94 14.04
N ASP A 444 -19.77 21.00 14.39
CA ASP A 444 -20.27 20.78 15.77
C ASP A 444 -20.00 19.36 16.31
N ARG A 445 -19.65 18.39 15.44
CA ARG A 445 -19.28 17.03 15.86
C ARG A 445 -17.83 16.95 16.32
N ILE A 446 -17.00 17.97 16.06
CA ILE A 446 -15.60 17.98 16.43
C ILE A 446 -15.38 18.86 17.65
N ARG A 447 -14.91 18.26 18.74
CA ARG A 447 -14.47 18.97 19.95
C ARG A 447 -12.95 19.05 19.97
N VAL A 448 -12.39 20.23 20.23
CA VAL A 448 -10.94 20.42 20.36
C VAL A 448 -10.57 20.60 21.83
N LEU A 449 -9.58 19.84 22.31
CA LEU A 449 -9.00 19.93 23.65
C LEU A 449 -7.54 20.37 23.54
N CYS A 450 -7.30 21.68 23.66
CA CYS A 450 -5.95 22.25 23.70
C CYS A 450 -5.31 22.11 25.09
N GLY A 451 -3.98 22.07 25.13
CA GLY A 451 -3.22 21.90 26.37
C GLY A 451 -3.42 20.51 27.00
N THR A 452 -3.97 19.55 26.26
CA THR A 452 -4.33 18.22 26.77
C THR A 452 -3.47 17.15 26.11
N GLN A 453 -3.16 16.09 26.85
CA GLN A 453 -2.45 14.92 26.32
C GLN A 453 -3.07 13.63 26.86
N VAL A 454 -3.02 12.55 26.07
CA VAL A 454 -3.34 11.20 26.57
C VAL A 454 -2.12 10.70 27.36
N VAL A 455 -2.34 10.25 28.59
CA VAL A 455 -1.28 9.73 29.49
C VAL A 455 -1.44 8.26 29.85
N ALA A 456 -2.64 7.71 29.70
CA ALA A 456 -2.88 6.29 29.83
C ALA A 456 -4.10 5.85 28.99
N ALA A 457 -4.16 4.57 28.72
CA ALA A 457 -5.30 3.87 28.13
C ALA A 457 -5.57 2.58 28.91
N ALA A 458 -6.83 2.18 28.96
CA ALA A 458 -7.25 0.95 29.63
C ALA A 458 -8.42 0.30 28.88
N GLY A 459 -8.54 -1.01 29.06
CA GLY A 459 -9.68 -1.80 28.63
C GLY A 459 -9.34 -3.29 28.65
N ASP A 460 -10.37 -4.13 28.60
CA ASP A 460 -10.23 -5.58 28.56
C ASP A 460 -10.46 -6.08 27.12
N GLY A 461 -9.41 -6.64 26.52
CA GLY A 461 -9.42 -7.10 25.13
C GLY A 461 -9.48 -6.00 24.06
N HIS A 462 -9.94 -4.78 24.37
CA HIS A 462 -9.99 -3.62 23.47
C HIS A 462 -9.96 -2.30 24.27
N LEU A 463 -9.78 -1.17 23.58
CA LEU A 463 -9.79 0.15 24.20
C LEU A 463 -11.19 0.48 24.73
N GLU A 464 -11.27 0.83 26.02
CA GLU A 464 -12.53 1.24 26.67
C GLU A 464 -12.43 2.63 27.30
N ARG A 465 -11.24 3.00 27.78
CA ARG A 465 -11.00 4.26 28.50
C ARG A 465 -9.67 4.91 28.15
N LEU A 466 -9.66 6.23 28.14
CA LEU A 466 -8.45 7.05 28.07
C LEU A 466 -8.34 7.93 29.31
N THR A 467 -7.12 8.11 29.80
CA THR A 467 -6.80 9.14 30.79
C THR A 467 -6.17 10.33 30.09
N LEU A 468 -6.85 11.47 30.16
CA LEU A 468 -6.40 12.74 29.61
C LEU A 468 -5.81 13.60 30.72
N ALA A 469 -4.64 14.19 30.49
CA ALA A 469 -4.02 15.16 31.39
C ALA A 469 -4.11 16.57 30.80
N ASP A 470 -4.67 17.51 31.57
CA ASP A 470 -4.59 18.94 31.29
C ASP A 470 -3.25 19.46 31.81
N ARG A 471 -2.42 20.01 30.90
CA ARG A 471 -1.07 20.47 31.22
C ARG A 471 -1.05 21.79 31.98
N ALA A 472 -2.08 22.61 31.86
CA ALA A 472 -2.17 23.88 32.57
C ALA A 472 -2.65 23.67 34.00
N LEU A 473 -3.62 22.78 34.19
CA LEU A 473 -4.23 22.49 35.49
C LEU A 473 -3.49 21.39 36.27
N GLY A 474 -2.71 20.55 35.58
CA GLY A 474 -2.04 19.39 36.18
C GLY A 474 -3.01 18.28 36.60
N THR A 475 -4.28 18.37 36.18
CA THR A 475 -5.34 17.42 36.52
C THR A 475 -5.49 16.36 35.45
N THR A 476 -5.86 15.14 35.86
CA THR A 476 -6.24 14.06 34.94
C THR A 476 -7.75 13.85 34.94
N THR A 477 -8.29 13.34 33.83
CA THR A 477 -9.70 12.99 33.68
C THR A 477 -9.80 11.72 32.85
N GLU A 478 -10.58 10.76 33.31
CA GLU A 478 -10.90 9.56 32.54
C GLU A 478 -12.10 9.82 31.63
N VAL A 479 -12.04 9.27 30.42
CA VAL A 479 -13.10 9.35 29.43
C VAL A 479 -13.31 7.98 28.78
N ASP A 480 -14.55 7.64 28.47
CA ASP A 480 -14.87 6.46 27.68
C ASP A 480 -14.39 6.67 26.25
N ALA A 481 -13.74 5.66 25.69
CA ALA A 481 -13.19 5.71 24.33
C ALA A 481 -13.13 4.31 23.75
N ALA A 482 -13.76 4.11 22.59
CA ALA A 482 -13.58 2.88 21.81
C ALA A 482 -12.47 3.01 20.74
N TRP A 483 -12.15 4.26 20.36
CA TRP A 483 -11.23 4.55 19.27
C TRP A 483 -10.28 5.69 19.60
N LEU A 484 -9.00 5.47 19.36
CA LEU A 484 -7.91 6.45 19.45
C LEU A 484 -7.07 6.40 18.17
N PHE A 485 -6.98 7.52 17.45
CA PHE A 485 -6.13 7.67 16.27
C PHE A 485 -5.00 8.67 16.55
N VAL A 486 -3.75 8.25 16.39
CA VAL A 486 -2.56 9.04 16.75
C VAL A 486 -1.85 9.58 15.51
N PHE A 487 -1.62 10.89 15.48
CA PHE A 487 -0.99 11.66 14.40
C PHE A 487 0.10 12.61 14.96
N ILE A 488 1.14 12.05 15.58
CA ILE A 488 2.23 12.81 16.24
C ILE A 488 3.54 12.84 15.43
N GLY A 489 3.44 12.61 14.13
CA GLY A 489 4.57 12.58 13.20
C GLY A 489 5.08 11.18 12.92
N ALA A 490 6.18 11.10 12.18
CA ALA A 490 6.79 9.86 11.75
C ALA A 490 8.28 9.81 12.14
N ALA A 491 8.83 8.61 12.27
CA ALA A 491 10.22 8.32 12.57
C ALA A 491 10.77 7.30 11.55
N PRO A 492 12.03 7.44 11.13
CA PRO A 492 12.63 6.51 10.18
C PRO A 492 12.87 5.14 10.82
N ARG A 493 12.77 4.07 10.02
CA ARG A 493 13.02 2.69 10.46
C ARG A 493 14.50 2.34 10.34
N THR A 494 15.28 2.83 11.29
CA THR A 494 16.76 2.84 11.23
C THR A 494 17.43 2.28 12.49
N ASP A 495 16.67 1.77 13.45
CA ASP A 495 17.20 1.30 14.75
C ASP A 495 18.13 0.08 14.61
N TRP A 496 17.91 -0.71 13.56
CA TRP A 496 18.71 -1.88 13.19
C TRP A 496 20.05 -1.53 12.52
N LEU A 497 20.27 -0.26 12.16
CA LEU A 497 21.52 0.18 11.54
C LEU A 497 22.60 0.40 12.61
N GLY A 498 23.81 -0.09 12.32
CA GLY A 498 24.99 0.10 13.15
C GLY A 498 25.47 1.57 13.20
N ALA A 499 26.46 1.83 14.05
CA ALA A 499 27.02 3.18 14.25
C ALA A 499 27.77 3.69 13.00
N GLU A 500 28.16 2.80 12.10
CA GLU A 500 28.81 3.10 10.83
C GLU A 500 27.90 3.80 9.82
N VAL A 501 26.57 3.77 10.01
CA VAL A 501 25.61 4.57 9.24
C VAL A 501 25.18 5.79 10.07
N ALA A 502 25.69 6.95 9.67
CA ALA A 502 25.46 8.23 10.31
C ALA A 502 23.99 8.63 10.20
N ARG A 503 23.44 9.07 11.33
CA ARG A 503 22.04 9.46 11.50
C ARG A 503 21.95 10.81 12.22
N ASP A 504 20.92 11.59 11.91
CA ASP A 504 20.60 12.81 12.64
C ASP A 504 20.06 12.50 14.05
N ALA A 505 19.83 13.53 14.86
CA ALA A 505 19.27 13.38 16.21
C ALA A 505 17.85 12.77 16.26
N HIS A 506 17.18 12.65 15.11
CA HIS A 506 15.85 12.06 14.96
C HIS A 506 15.89 10.69 14.25
N GLY A 507 17.08 10.15 13.99
CA GLY A 507 17.31 8.84 13.37
C GLY A 507 17.41 8.84 11.84
N PHE A 508 17.25 9.96 11.14
CA PHE A 508 17.26 9.99 9.68
C PHE A 508 18.67 9.80 9.12
N VAL A 509 18.81 9.00 8.06
CA VAL A 509 20.12 8.64 7.48
C VAL A 509 20.73 9.85 6.76
N VAL A 510 21.97 10.18 7.13
CA VAL A 510 22.73 11.26 6.51
C VAL A 510 23.46 10.72 5.26
N THR A 511 23.44 11.48 4.17
CA THR A 511 23.96 11.04 2.87
C THR A 511 24.71 12.13 2.11
N GLY A 512 25.59 11.74 1.20
CA GLY A 512 26.15 12.62 0.19
C GLY A 512 26.87 13.83 0.77
N HIS A 513 26.53 15.02 0.28
CA HIS A 513 27.23 16.26 0.64
C HIS A 513 27.18 16.60 2.13
N ASP A 514 26.14 16.16 2.85
CA ASP A 514 25.99 16.40 4.29
C ASP A 514 27.01 15.62 5.13
N LEU A 515 27.67 14.60 4.56
CA LEU A 515 28.74 13.84 5.23
C LEU A 515 30.11 14.52 5.19
N VAL A 516 30.26 15.50 4.29
CA VAL A 516 31.52 16.24 4.08
C VAL A 516 31.38 17.73 4.39
N SER A 517 30.16 18.20 4.65
CA SER A 517 29.86 19.59 4.98
C SER A 517 28.79 19.67 6.07
N GLY A 518 28.82 20.73 6.87
CA GLY A 518 27.84 20.92 7.94
C GLY A 518 28.11 20.05 9.19
N PRO A 519 27.08 19.80 10.01
CA PRO A 519 27.23 19.23 11.35
C PRO A 519 27.65 17.75 11.36
N TYR A 520 27.58 17.05 10.23
CA TYR A 520 27.98 15.64 10.09
C TYR A 520 29.29 15.46 9.31
N ALA A 521 30.02 16.56 9.07
CA ALA A 521 31.32 16.52 8.41
C ALA A 521 32.32 15.62 9.18
N GLY A 522 32.95 14.70 8.46
CA GLY A 522 33.94 13.75 9.01
C GLY A 522 33.45 12.30 9.07
N GLY A 523 32.19 12.04 8.71
CA GLY A 523 31.64 10.68 8.61
C GLY A 523 32.05 9.89 7.37
N TRP A 524 32.88 10.45 6.49
CA TRP A 524 33.22 9.84 5.20
C TRP A 524 34.67 9.34 5.16
N ALA A 525 34.87 8.07 4.78
CA ALA A 525 36.15 7.37 4.92
C ALA A 525 37.00 7.27 3.65
N LEU A 526 36.46 7.54 2.45
CA LEU A 526 37.19 7.36 1.19
C LEU A 526 37.82 8.66 0.68
N GLY A 527 38.90 8.55 -0.10
CA GLY A 527 39.59 9.71 -0.71
C GLY A 527 38.82 10.39 -1.84
N ARG A 528 37.76 9.77 -2.39
CA ARG A 528 36.78 10.42 -3.28
C ARG A 528 35.67 11.05 -2.44
N PRO A 529 34.96 12.10 -2.89
CA PRO A 529 33.72 12.52 -2.23
C PRO A 529 32.66 11.40 -2.26
N PRO A 530 31.72 11.37 -1.28
CA PRO A 530 30.56 10.49 -1.33
C PRO A 530 29.73 10.80 -2.58
N PHE A 531 29.15 9.77 -3.19
CA PHE A 531 28.14 9.98 -4.23
C PHE A 531 26.88 10.59 -3.60
N ALA A 532 26.00 11.18 -4.43
CA ALA A 532 24.71 11.61 -3.90
C ALA A 532 23.93 10.37 -3.44
N LEU A 533 23.18 10.52 -2.34
CA LEU A 533 22.46 9.44 -1.65
C LEU A 533 23.33 8.37 -0.98
N GLU A 534 24.67 8.42 -1.10
CA GLU A 534 25.57 7.47 -0.43
C GLU A 534 25.67 7.81 1.06
N THR A 535 25.55 6.80 1.92
CA THR A 535 25.65 6.94 3.38
C THR A 535 27.11 7.04 3.82
N SER A 536 27.36 7.19 5.12
CA SER A 536 28.73 7.11 5.68
C SER A 536 29.41 5.75 5.51
N LEU A 537 28.65 4.71 5.17
CA LEU A 537 29.17 3.39 4.81
C LEU A 537 29.26 3.27 3.27
N PRO A 538 30.46 3.25 2.67
CA PRO A 538 30.60 3.23 1.21
C PRO A 538 29.91 2.02 0.57
N GLY A 539 29.25 2.25 -0.57
CA GLY A 539 28.44 1.24 -1.25
C GLY A 539 27.05 1.00 -0.66
N VAL A 540 26.69 1.73 0.41
CA VAL A 540 25.34 1.75 0.97
C VAL A 540 24.73 3.11 0.70
N PHE A 541 23.56 3.12 0.07
CA PHE A 541 22.79 4.30 -0.31
C PHE A 541 21.49 4.37 0.49
N ALA A 542 20.89 5.55 0.61
CA ALA A 542 19.57 5.74 1.21
C ALA A 542 18.68 6.61 0.32
N ALA A 543 17.43 6.19 0.11
CA ALA A 543 16.49 6.85 -0.78
C ALA A 543 15.08 6.95 -0.16
N GLY A 544 14.41 8.07 -0.39
CA GLY A 544 13.08 8.36 0.13
C GLY A 544 13.10 8.85 1.59
N ASP A 545 11.95 8.71 2.25
CA ASP A 545 11.67 9.37 3.53
C ASP A 545 12.58 8.97 4.70
N VAL A 546 13.35 7.87 4.56
CA VAL A 546 14.36 7.45 5.55
C VAL A 546 15.52 8.44 5.66
N ARG A 547 15.76 9.23 4.60
CA ARG A 547 16.89 10.14 4.46
C ARG A 547 16.65 11.45 5.19
N PHE A 548 17.73 11.97 5.78
CA PHE A 548 17.79 13.33 6.32
C PHE A 548 17.49 14.33 5.20
N ASP A 549 16.68 15.34 5.52
CA ASP A 549 16.27 16.41 4.60
C ASP A 549 15.67 15.91 3.26
N SER A 550 14.92 14.80 3.31
CA SER A 550 14.12 14.33 2.17
C SER A 550 12.88 15.20 1.96
N MET A 551 12.41 15.30 0.71
CA MET A 551 11.22 16.11 0.36
C MET A 551 9.89 15.51 0.83
N LYS A 552 9.87 14.24 1.25
CA LYS A 552 8.67 13.51 1.73
C LYS A 552 7.51 13.55 0.75
N ARG A 553 7.81 13.24 -0.52
CA ARG A 553 6.87 13.17 -1.64
C ARG A 553 7.09 11.90 -2.43
N VAL A 554 6.01 11.25 -2.88
CA VAL A 554 6.08 10.01 -3.67
C VAL A 554 6.94 10.16 -4.93
N ALA A 555 6.73 11.23 -5.72
CA ALA A 555 7.53 11.49 -6.91
C ALA A 555 9.03 11.69 -6.60
N SER A 556 9.35 12.37 -5.50
CA SER A 556 10.75 12.53 -5.05
C SER A 556 11.35 11.21 -4.59
N ALA A 557 10.58 10.39 -3.87
CA ALA A 557 11.03 9.08 -3.41
C ALA A 557 11.33 8.15 -4.61
N VAL A 558 10.44 8.13 -5.61
CA VAL A 558 10.67 7.40 -6.87
C VAL A 558 11.91 7.91 -7.58
N GLY A 559 12.06 9.23 -7.71
CA GLY A 559 13.24 9.85 -8.32
C GLY A 559 14.54 9.51 -7.61
N GLU A 560 14.58 9.58 -6.27
CA GLU A 560 15.74 9.17 -5.46
C GLU A 560 16.04 7.68 -5.60
N GLY A 561 15.01 6.83 -5.64
CA GLY A 561 15.13 5.39 -5.90
C GLY A 561 15.83 5.10 -7.22
N SER A 562 15.32 5.65 -8.32
CA SER A 562 15.94 5.53 -9.65
C SER A 562 17.36 6.11 -9.69
N MET A 563 17.55 7.30 -9.10
CA MET A 563 18.85 7.98 -9.05
C MET A 563 19.90 7.18 -8.26
N SER A 564 19.49 6.45 -7.22
CA SER A 564 20.40 5.61 -6.44
C SER A 564 21.08 4.54 -7.30
N VAL A 565 20.36 3.94 -8.26
CA VAL A 565 20.89 2.88 -9.15
C VAL A 565 22.03 3.39 -10.02
N TYR A 566 21.93 4.63 -10.52
CA TYR A 566 23.04 5.26 -11.25
C TYR A 566 24.33 5.32 -10.39
N PHE A 567 24.22 5.66 -9.12
CA PHE A 567 25.38 5.69 -8.22
C PHE A 567 25.82 4.32 -7.76
N VAL A 568 24.91 3.35 -7.66
CA VAL A 568 25.24 1.93 -7.45
C VAL A 568 26.17 1.46 -8.57
N HIS A 569 25.83 1.69 -9.84
CA HIS A 569 26.72 1.34 -10.97
C HIS A 569 28.09 2.02 -10.86
N ARG A 570 28.13 3.31 -10.50
CA ARG A 570 29.40 4.02 -10.30
C ARG A 570 30.22 3.45 -9.15
N TYR A 571 29.59 3.01 -8.07
CA TYR A 571 30.27 2.35 -6.96
C TYR A 571 30.77 0.96 -7.36
N LEU A 572 29.94 0.15 -8.00
CA LEU A 572 30.30 -1.20 -8.46
C LEU A 572 31.50 -1.17 -9.43
N ALA A 573 31.63 -0.12 -10.25
CA ALA A 573 32.79 0.07 -11.12
C ALA A 573 34.12 0.38 -10.38
N THR A 574 34.07 0.64 -9.06
CA THR A 574 35.26 0.92 -8.24
C THR A 574 35.79 -0.27 -7.45
N ILE A 575 35.09 -1.41 -7.46
CA ILE A 575 35.40 -2.58 -6.62
C ILE A 575 35.73 -3.83 -7.44
#